data_AF-A0A4Q4W942-F1
#
_entry.id   AF-A0A4Q4W942-F1
#
_cell.length_a   1.000
_cell.length_b   1.000
_cell.length_c   1.000
_cell.angle_alpha   90.00
_cell.angle_beta   90.00
_cell.angle_gamma   90.00
#
_symmetry.space_group_name_H-M   'P 1'
#
loop_
_entity.id
_entity.type
_entity.pdbx_description
1 polymer ?
#
loop_
_entity_poly.entity_id
_entity_poly.type
_entity_poly.pdbx_seq_one_letter_code
_entity_poly.pdbx_strand_id
1 'polypeptide(L)'
;MIRVDYTPTGDMLADGLTKALLREPFRHFREQLGLVDVTEALNRRRNNLRVISEEELADQEDSIAGGEVEWNAAALGSDEV
;
A
#
# COMPACT_ATOMS: atom_id res chain seq x y z
N MET A 1 -27.65 6.65 32.33
CA MET A 1 -28.70 7.00 31.36
C MET A 1 -28.17 6.66 29.99
N ILE A 2 -28.82 5.75 29.27
CA ILE A 2 -28.40 5.35 27.92
C ILE A 2 -29.18 6.21 26.92
N ARG A 3 -28.48 6.84 25.97
CA ARG A 3 -29.11 7.55 24.84
C ARG A 3 -29.14 6.61 23.65
N VAL A 4 -30.31 6.48 23.04
CA VAL A 4 -30.53 5.66 21.86
C VAL A 4 -30.86 6.61 20.72
N ASP A 5 -29.95 6.70 19.75
CA ASP A 5 -30.10 7.49 18.54
C ASP A 5 -30.39 6.52 17.37
N TYR A 6 -31.45 6.80 16.59
CA TYR A 6 -31.79 5.98 15.43
C TYR A 6 -30.99 6.42 14.21
N THR A 7 -30.29 5.47 13.58
CA THR A 7 -29.64 5.65 12.27
C THR A 7 -30.27 4.69 11.27
N PRO A 8 -30.83 5.16 10.15
CA PRO A 8 -31.28 4.31 9.07
C PRO A 8 -30.15 3.38 8.60
N THR A 9 -30.47 2.13 8.27
CA THR A 9 -29.45 1.14 7.90
C THR A 9 -28.55 1.58 6.74
N GLY A 10 -29.11 2.30 5.76
CA GLY A 10 -28.33 2.81 4.61
C GLY A 10 -27.31 3.90 4.97
N ASP A 11 -27.48 4.55 6.13
CA ASP A 11 -26.59 5.61 6.61
C ASP A 11 -25.58 5.08 7.64
N MET A 12 -25.66 3.79 8.00
CA MET A 12 -24.72 3.18 8.93
C MET A 12 -23.38 2.94 8.26
N LEU A 13 -22.28 3.38 8.89
CA LEU A 13 -20.92 3.08 8.43
C LEU A 13 -20.66 1.58 8.26
N ALA A 14 -21.27 0.75 9.10
CA ALA A 14 -21.18 -0.71 9.01
C ALA A 14 -21.69 -1.23 7.65
N ASP A 15 -22.66 -0.55 7.03
CA ASP A 15 -23.24 -0.96 5.77
C ASP A 15 -22.21 -0.94 4.64
N GLY A 16 -21.42 0.13 4.56
CA GLY A 16 -20.38 0.22 3.54
C GLY A 16 -19.17 -0.67 3.77
N LEU A 17 -18.96 -1.16 4.99
CA LEU A 17 -17.91 -2.12 5.31
C LEU A 17 -18.34 -3.58 5.11
N THR A 18 -19.64 -3.87 5.21
CA THR A 18 -20.14 -5.25 5.25
C THR A 18 -21.01 -5.63 4.05
N LYS A 19 -21.53 -4.65 3.29
CA LYS A 19 -22.36 -4.89 2.11
C LYS A 19 -21.67 -4.49 0.82
N ALA A 20 -22.06 -5.17 -0.26
CA ALA A 20 -21.69 -4.79 -1.62
C ALA A 20 -22.51 -3.58 -2.09
N LEU A 21 -22.03 -2.37 -1.75
CA LEU A 21 -22.67 -1.13 -2.17
C LEU A 21 -22.41 -0.85 -3.65
N LEU A 22 -23.45 -0.57 -4.42
CA LEU A 22 -23.36 -0.25 -5.85
C LEU A 22 -23.68 1.21 -6.11
N ARG A 23 -22.82 1.93 -6.83
CA ARG A 23 -23.07 3.31 -7.31
C ARG A 23 -23.20 4.33 -6.17
N GLU A 24 -24.41 4.84 -5.92
CA GLU A 24 -24.67 6.00 -5.06
C GLU A 24 -24.43 5.72 -3.56
N PRO A 25 -24.89 4.60 -2.97
CA PRO A 25 -24.56 4.26 -1.59
C PRO A 25 -23.07 4.11 -1.35
N PHE A 26 -22.32 3.58 -2.33
CA PHE A 26 -20.86 3.48 -2.21
C PHE A 26 -20.19 4.86 -2.23
N ARG A 27 -20.68 5.77 -3.08
CA ARG A 27 -20.21 7.16 -3.09
C ARG A 27 -20.48 7.84 -1.75
N HIS A 28 -21.69 7.71 -1.22
CA HIS A 28 -22.05 8.29 0.06
C HIS A 28 -21.19 7.74 1.19
N PHE A 29 -20.98 6.42 1.23
CA PHE A 29 -20.08 5.79 2.20
C PHE A 29 -18.62 6.28 2.08
N ARG A 30 -18.10 6.44 0.86
CA ARG A 30 -16.76 7.03 0.65
C ARG A 30 -16.66 8.44 1.22
N GLU A 31 -17.69 9.26 1.02
CA GLU A 31 -17.76 10.61 1.57
C GLU A 31 -17.82 10.60 3.11
N GLN A 32 -18.63 9.71 3.70
CA GLN A 32 -18.71 9.54 5.15
C GLN A 32 -17.37 9.16 5.79
N LEU A 33 -16.56 8.32 5.13
CA LEU A 33 -15.23 7.94 5.61
C LEU A 33 -14.10 8.92 5.21
N GLY A 34 -14.39 9.94 4.38
CA GLY A 34 -13.37 10.85 3.86
C GLY A 34 -12.37 10.18 2.89
N LEU A 35 -12.79 9.12 2.19
CA LEU A 35 -11.92 8.38 1.27
C LEU A 35 -11.75 9.12 -0.06
N VAL A 36 -10.50 9.39 -0.42
CA VAL A 36 -10.14 10.08 -1.68
C VAL A 36 -9.87 9.06 -2.79
N ASP A 37 -10.18 9.46 -4.03
CA ASP A 37 -9.84 8.66 -5.19
C ASP A 37 -8.33 8.69 -5.47
N VAL A 38 -7.70 7.51 -5.49
CA VAL A 38 -6.26 7.36 -5.73
C VAL A 38 -5.93 6.78 -7.11
N THR A 39 -6.91 6.60 -7.99
CA THR A 39 -6.70 5.99 -9.31
C THR A 39 -5.66 6.75 -10.12
N GLU A 40 -5.66 8.09 -10.05
CA GLU A 40 -4.65 8.93 -10.73
C GLU A 40 -3.23 8.68 -10.19
N ALA A 41 -3.07 8.58 -8.86
CA ALA A 41 -1.78 8.29 -8.25
C ALA A 41 -1.27 6.90 -8.63
N LEU A 42 -2.16 5.91 -8.71
CA LEU A 42 -1.83 4.55 -9.15
C LEU A 42 -1.42 4.53 -10.63
N ASN A 43 -2.12 5.26 -11.49
CA ASN A 43 -1.78 5.35 -12.91
C ASN A 43 -0.43 6.04 -13.13
N ARG A 44 -0.17 7.15 -12.43
CA ARG A 44 1.16 7.79 -12.46
C ARG A 44 2.26 6.84 -12.00
N ARG A 45 2.05 6.11 -10.90
CA ARG A 45 3.01 5.11 -10.43
C ARG A 45 3.25 4.03 -11.49
N ARG A 46 2.19 3.53 -12.14
CA ARG A 46 2.31 2.51 -13.19
C ARG A 46 3.06 3.03 -14.41
N ASN A 47 2.78 4.26 -14.83
CA ASN A 47 3.41 4.87 -16.00
C ASN A 47 4.87 5.27 -15.75
N ASN A 48 5.20 5.63 -14.50
CA ASN A 48 6.57 5.94 -14.07
C ASN A 48 7.39 4.69 -13.77
N LEU A 49 6.75 3.53 -13.63
CA LEU A 49 7.45 2.27 -13.43
C LEU A 49 8.04 1.87 -14.79
N ARG A 50 9.35 2.08 -14.95
CA ARG A 50 10.08 1.59 -16.12
C ARG A 50 9.90 0.08 -16.19
N VAL A 51 9.35 -0.42 -17.30
CA VAL A 51 9.36 -1.84 -17.61
C VAL A 51 10.81 -2.20 -17.89
N ILE A 52 11.41 -3.01 -17.02
CA ILE A 52 12.73 -3.59 -17.25
C ILE A 52 12.52 -4.78 -18.19
N SER A 53 13.30 -4.86 -19.27
CA SER A 53 13.25 -6.02 -20.17
C SER A 53 13.84 -7.25 -19.48
N GLU A 54 13.44 -8.44 -19.92
CA GLU A 54 14.01 -9.70 -19.40
C GLU A 54 15.54 -9.77 -19.63
N GLU A 55 16.01 -9.17 -20.72
CA GLU A 55 17.43 -8.98 -21.02
C GLU A 55 18.13 -8.07 -19.99
N GLU A 56 17.53 -6.92 -19.64
CA GLU A 56 18.09 -5.98 -18.66
C GLU A 56 18.05 -6.56 -17.22
N LEU A 57 17.14 -7.51 -16.95
CA LEU A 57 17.13 -8.28 -15.70
C LEU A 57 18.28 -9.31 -15.65
N ALA A 58 18.49 -10.06 -16.74
CA ALA A 58 19.56 -11.05 -16.82
C ALA A 58 20.95 -10.41 -16.68
N ASP A 59 21.17 -9.25 -17.30
CA ASP A 59 22.42 -8.50 -17.18
C ASP A 59 22.69 -8.02 -15.74
N GLN A 60 21.63 -7.66 -14.99
CA GLN A 60 21.75 -7.30 -13.58
C GLN A 60 22.06 -8.52 -12.70
N GLU A 61 21.46 -9.68 -12.97
CA GLU A 61 21.69 -10.90 -12.20
C GLU A 61 23.15 -11.38 -12.30
N ASP A 62 23.72 -11.36 -13.50
CA ASP A 62 25.15 -11.69 -13.71
C ASP A 62 26.07 -10.69 -12.98
N SER A 63 25.71 -9.41 -12.97
CA SER A 63 26.49 -8.38 -12.28
C SER A 63 26.41 -8.50 -10.74
N ILE A 64 25.33 -9.07 -10.19
CA ILE A 64 25.16 -9.32 -8.75
C ILE A 64 25.83 -10.64 -8.34
N ALA A 65 25.76 -11.68 -9.19
CA ALA A 65 26.35 -12.98 -8.92
C ALA A 65 27.87 -13.02 -9.11
N GLY A 66 28.44 -12.08 -9.88
CA GLY A 66 29.87 -12.03 -10.22
C GLY A 66 30.78 -11.29 -9.24
N GLY A 67 30.25 -10.65 -8.18
CA GLY A 67 31.04 -9.89 -7.22
C GLY A 67 31.09 -10.54 -5.84
N GLU A 68 32.28 -10.92 -5.36
CA GLU A 68 32.47 -11.28 -3.95
C GLU A 68 32.08 -10.07 -3.06
N VAL A 69 30.95 -10.19 -2.34
CA VAL A 69 30.52 -9.16 -1.38
C VAL A 69 31.19 -9.47 -0.03
N GLU A 70 32.19 -8.68 0.33
CA GLU A 70 32.81 -8.73 1.65
C GLU A 70 31.88 -8.07 2.68
N TRP A 71 31.19 -8.89 3.47
CA TRP A 71 30.39 -8.41 4.59
C TRP A 71 31.30 -7.95 5.72
N ASN A 72 31.60 -6.65 5.77
CA ASN A 72 32.21 -6.06 6.97
C ASN A 72 31.17 -6.07 8.10
N ALA A 73 31.20 -7.13 8.91
CA ALA A 73 30.53 -7.17 10.19
C ALA A 73 31.14 -6.07 11.06
N ALA A 74 30.40 -4.98 11.26
CA ALA A 74 30.77 -3.96 12.24
C ALA A 74 30.83 -4.65 13.61
N ALA A 75 32.05 -4.94 14.06
CA ALA A 75 32.31 -5.59 15.34
C ALA A 75 31.75 -4.72 16.46
N LEU A 76 30.90 -5.34 17.28
CA LEU A 76 30.47 -4.80 18.57
C LEU A 76 31.73 -4.49 19.38
N GLY A 77 31.97 -3.20 19.61
CA GLY A 77 33.05 -2.75 20.48
C GLY A 77 32.83 -3.24 21.91
N SER A 78 33.75 -4.07 22.38
CA SER A 78 34.05 -4.39 23.77
C SER A 78 35.43 -5.06 23.70
N ASP A 79 36.48 -4.72 24.43
CA ASP A 79 36.73 -3.74 25.47
C ASP A 79 38.26 -3.72 25.67
N GLU A 80 38.81 -2.62 26.21
CA GLU A 80 39.88 -2.55 27.24
C GLU A 80 41.15 -3.44 27.11
N VAL A 81 42.41 -2.98 27.25
CA VAL A 81 43.09 -1.83 27.89
C VAL A 81 44.45 -1.67 27.21
#